data_AF-A0ABD5DFZ9-F1
#
_entry.id   AF-A0ABD5DFZ9-F1
#
_cell.length_a   1.000
_cell.length_b   1.000
_cell.length_c   1.000
_cell.angle_alpha   90.00
_cell.angle_beta   90.00
_cell.angle_gamma   90.00
#
_symmetry.space_group_name_H-M   'P 1'
#
loop_
_entity.id
_entity.type
_entity.pdbx_description
1 polymer ?
#
loop_
_entity_poly.entity_id
_entity_poly.type
_entity_poly.pdbx_seq_one_letter_code
_entity_poly.pdbx_strand_id
1 'polypeptide(L)'
;YDWLATPSIASGEALAEYDAIWVVPGSPYRHPEGAFTAIRYARENSIPFLGTCGGFQHAVIEYARNVLGWQDAGHAETDSEGRMVIAPLSCSLVET
;
A
#
# COMPACT_ATOMS: atom_id res chain seq x y z
N TYR A 1 -18.26 1.97 -9.80
CA TYR A 1 -16.88 1.98 -9.29
C TYR A 1 -16.24 3.22 -9.83
N ASP A 2 -15.43 3.90 -9.03
CA ASP A 2 -14.82 5.17 -9.39
C ASP A 2 -13.30 5.08 -9.30
N TRP A 3 -12.62 5.69 -10.27
CA TRP A 3 -11.17 5.74 -10.30
C TRP A 3 -10.68 6.99 -9.58
N LEU A 4 -10.13 6.80 -8.39
CA LEU A 4 -9.50 7.87 -7.62
C LEU A 4 -7.99 7.85 -7.86
N ALA A 5 -7.46 8.97 -8.35
CA ALA A 5 -6.04 9.14 -8.46
C ALA A 5 -5.45 9.32 -7.05
N THR A 6 -4.33 8.68 -6.73
CA THR A 6 -3.72 8.85 -5.39
C THR A 6 -3.43 10.30 -4.97
N PRO A 7 -3.14 11.28 -5.87
CA PRO A 7 -3.04 12.69 -5.46
C PRO A 7 -4.35 13.32 -4.98
N SER A 8 -5.52 12.78 -5.35
CA SER A 8 -6.82 13.32 -4.92
C SER A 8 -7.28 12.77 -3.56
N ILE A 9 -6.55 11.81 -2.98
CA ILE A 9 -6.88 11.19 -1.69
C ILE A 9 -6.12 11.95 -0.59
N ALA A 10 -6.70 13.06 -0.12
CA ALA A 10 -6.08 13.90 0.91
C ALA A 10 -6.30 13.35 2.34
N SER A 11 -7.43 12.67 2.57
CA SER A 11 -7.79 12.07 3.87
C SER A 11 -8.70 10.85 3.63
N GLY A 12 -8.94 10.07 4.68
CA GLY A 12 -9.89 8.96 4.63
C GLY A 12 -11.35 9.41 4.40
N GLU A 13 -11.69 10.67 4.65
CA GLU A 13 -13.04 11.20 4.43
C GLU A 13 -13.42 11.18 2.95
N ALA A 14 -12.44 11.35 2.06
CA ALA A 14 -12.62 11.22 0.61
C ALA A 14 -13.03 9.80 0.18
N LEU A 15 -13.00 8.83 1.10
CA LEU A 15 -13.29 7.43 0.84
C LEU A 15 -14.56 6.93 1.56
N ALA A 16 -15.26 7.80 2.29
CA ALA A 16 -16.36 7.42 3.18
C ALA A 16 -17.61 6.90 2.45
N GLU A 17 -17.77 7.23 1.16
CA GLU A 17 -18.91 6.81 0.34
C GLU A 17 -18.73 5.45 -0.34
N TYR A 18 -17.56 4.82 -0.24
CA TYR A 18 -17.26 3.57 -0.94
C TYR A 18 -17.42 2.34 -0.04
N ASP A 19 -18.16 1.34 -0.55
CA ASP A 19 -18.38 0.06 0.14
C ASP A 19 -17.14 -0.86 0.13
N ALA A 20 -16.20 -0.63 -0.79
CA ALA A 20 -14.98 -1.41 -0.94
C ALA A 20 -13.88 -0.57 -1.57
N ILE A 21 -12.63 -0.87 -1.23
CA ILE A 21 -11.45 -0.17 -1.74
C ILE A 21 -10.54 -1.16 -2.47
N TRP A 22 -10.19 -0.85 -3.71
CA TRP A 22 -9.20 -1.58 -4.48
C TRP A 22 -8.01 -0.70 -4.80
N VAL A 23 -6.85 -1.03 -4.22
CA VAL A 23 -5.58 -0.40 -4.56
C VAL A 23 -4.89 -1.23 -5.65
N VAL A 24 -4.89 -0.68 -6.85
CA VAL A 24 -4.46 -1.33 -8.10
C VAL A 24 -2.93 -1.39 -8.25
N PRO A 25 -2.36 -2.09 -9.24
CA PRO A 25 -0.92 -2.06 -9.49
C PRO A 25 -0.43 -0.64 -9.86
N GLY A 26 0.74 -0.26 -9.37
CA GLY A 26 1.35 1.04 -9.70
C GLY A 26 2.61 1.39 -8.90
N SER A 27 3.26 0.42 -8.24
CA SER A 27 4.53 0.68 -7.55
C SER A 27 5.64 0.92 -8.58
N PRO A 28 6.50 1.95 -8.38
CA PRO A 28 6.43 2.93 -7.31
C PRO A 28 5.36 3.99 -7.61
N TYR A 29 4.50 4.28 -6.61
CA TYR A 29 3.48 5.31 -6.80
C TYR A 29 4.13 6.70 -6.84
N ARG A 30 3.65 7.55 -7.76
CA ARG A 30 4.03 8.98 -7.77
C ARG A 30 3.62 9.70 -6.48
N HIS A 31 2.47 9.31 -5.91
CA HIS A 31 1.96 9.81 -4.64
C HIS A 31 1.59 8.60 -3.75
N PRO A 32 2.56 8.05 -3.00
CA PRO A 32 2.34 6.86 -2.17
C PRO A 32 1.46 7.15 -0.95
N GLU A 33 1.47 8.38 -0.44
CA GLU A 33 0.65 8.79 0.71
C GLU A 33 -0.84 8.53 0.48
N GLY A 34 -1.38 8.86 -0.69
CA GLY A 34 -2.79 8.57 -1.00
C GLY A 34 -3.12 7.07 -1.00
N ALA A 35 -2.16 6.23 -1.44
CA ALA A 35 -2.32 4.78 -1.35
C ALA A 35 -2.30 4.31 0.11
N PHE A 36 -1.36 4.79 0.92
CA PHE A 36 -1.30 4.49 2.36
C PHE A 36 -2.55 4.96 3.11
N THR A 37 -3.05 6.16 2.82
CA THR A 37 -4.31 6.68 3.37
C THR A 37 -5.47 5.75 3.03
N ALA A 38 -5.59 5.31 1.78
CA ALA A 38 -6.67 4.41 1.37
C ALA A 38 -6.59 3.04 2.05
N ILE A 39 -5.40 2.44 2.10
CA ILE A 39 -5.17 1.16 2.78
C ILE A 39 -5.49 1.26 4.27
N ARG A 40 -4.94 2.28 4.94
CA ARG A 40 -5.16 2.52 6.37
C ARG A 40 -6.63 2.75 6.67
N TYR A 41 -7.30 3.59 5.88
CA TYR A 41 -8.72 3.86 6.04
C TYR A 41 -9.54 2.57 5.92
N ALA A 42 -9.25 1.74 4.91
CA ALA A 42 -9.95 0.48 4.74
C ALA A 42 -9.77 -0.45 5.96
N ARG A 43 -8.52 -0.60 6.43
CA ARG A 43 -8.17 -1.43 7.60
C ARG A 43 -8.85 -0.94 8.88
N GLU A 44 -8.77 0.36 9.18
CA GLU A 44 -9.27 0.92 10.43
C GLU A 44 -10.80 0.95 10.50
N ASN A 45 -11.48 0.99 9.34
CA ASN A 45 -12.93 1.06 9.25
C ASN A 45 -13.58 -0.26 8.82
N SER A 46 -12.82 -1.36 8.76
CA SER A 46 -13.31 -2.68 8.34
C SER A 46 -13.97 -2.68 6.96
N ILE A 47 -13.49 -1.82 6.05
CA ILE A 47 -13.98 -1.75 4.67
C ILE A 47 -13.31 -2.88 3.87
N PRO A 48 -14.08 -3.68 3.11
CA PRO A 48 -13.53 -4.66 2.18
C PRO A 48 -12.41 -4.07 1.32
N PHE A 49 -11.24 -4.70 1.37
CA PHE A 49 -10.02 -4.22 0.71
C PHE A 49 -9.46 -5.28 -0.24
N LEU A 50 -9.07 -4.84 -1.44
CA LEU A 50 -8.24 -5.62 -2.36
C LEU A 50 -6.97 -4.83 -2.68
N GLY A 51 -5.81 -5.44 -2.48
CA GLY A 51 -4.52 -4.90 -2.91
C GLY A 51 -3.90 -5.82 -3.95
N THR A 52 -3.53 -5.29 -5.12
CA THR A 52 -2.89 -6.08 -6.19
C THR A 52 -1.52 -5.53 -6.54
N CYS A 53 -0.51 -6.41 -6.66
CA CYS A 53 0.87 -6.02 -6.96
C CYS A 53 1.35 -4.90 -6.02
N GLY A 54 1.60 -3.69 -6.54
CA GLY A 54 1.95 -2.50 -5.76
C GLY A 54 0.98 -2.20 -4.63
N GLY A 55 -0.33 -2.40 -4.83
CA GLY A 55 -1.32 -2.22 -3.76
C GLY A 55 -1.17 -3.22 -2.62
N PHE A 56 -0.83 -4.48 -2.91
CA PHE A 56 -0.53 -5.47 -1.86
C PHE A 56 0.77 -5.14 -1.13
N GLN A 57 1.82 -4.78 -1.89
CA GLN A 57 3.12 -4.39 -1.32
C GLN A 57 2.97 -3.23 -0.33
N HIS A 58 2.21 -2.19 -0.71
CA HIS A 58 1.95 -1.05 0.17
C HIS A 58 1.04 -1.41 1.34
N ALA A 59 0.14 -2.39 1.20
CA ALA A 59 -0.66 -2.89 2.31
C ALA A 59 0.19 -3.57 3.39
N VAL A 60 1.20 -4.35 2.99
CA VAL A 60 2.17 -4.94 3.91
C VAL A 60 2.95 -3.85 4.66
N ILE A 61 3.38 -2.81 3.95
CA ILE A 61 4.13 -1.68 4.55
C ILE A 61 3.23 -0.90 5.52
N GLU A 62 1.99 -0.59 5.15
CA GLU A 62 1.03 0.10 6.03
C GLU A 62 0.80 -0.68 7.32
N TYR A 63 0.59 -1.99 7.22
CA TYR A 63 0.37 -2.86 8.37
C TYR A 63 1.61 -2.95 9.26
N ALA A 64 2.80 -3.09 8.65
CA ALA A 64 4.06 -3.10 9.39
C ALA A 64 4.27 -1.81 10.19
N ARG A 65 4.00 -0.65 9.57
CA ARG A 65 4.17 0.66 10.20
C ARG A 65 3.14 0.92 11.32
N ASN A 66 1.86 0.63 11.06
CA ASN A 66 0.76 1.09 11.93
C ASN A 66 0.24 0.02 12.90
N VAL A 67 0.44 -1.26 12.61
CA VAL A 67 -0.03 -2.36 13.49
C VAL A 67 1.12 -3.04 14.21
N LEU A 68 2.22 -3.34 13.50
CA LEU A 68 3.40 -3.97 14.12
C LEU A 68 4.35 -2.98 14.78
N GLY A 69 4.18 -1.67 14.53
CA GLY A 69 5.03 -0.60 15.07
C GLY A 69 6.41 -0.50 14.41
N TRP A 70 6.63 -1.14 13.26
CA TRP A 70 7.87 -1.03 12.48
C TRP A 70 7.82 0.24 11.63
N GLN A 71 7.99 1.39 12.29
CA GLN A 71 7.91 2.70 11.64
C GLN A 71 8.91 2.86 10.50
N ASP A 72 10.03 2.14 10.53
CA ASP A 72 11.08 2.11 9.53
C ASP A 72 10.84 1.07 8.41
N ALA A 73 9.67 0.42 8.35
CA ALA A 73 9.36 -0.51 7.27
C ALA A 73 9.33 0.20 5.91
N GLY A 74 10.01 -0.36 4.91
CA GLY A 74 10.21 0.27 3.61
C GLY A 74 10.11 -0.69 2.42
N HIS A 75 10.27 -0.12 1.23
CA HIS A 75 10.24 -0.80 -0.06
C HIS A 75 11.58 -0.62 -0.78
N ALA A 76 12.25 -1.71 -1.14
CA ALA A 76 13.62 -1.66 -1.68
C ALA A 76 13.76 -0.95 -3.05
N GLU A 77 12.64 -0.70 -3.75
CA GLU A 77 12.63 0.10 -4.98
C GLU A 77 12.68 1.62 -4.73
N THR A 78 12.24 2.08 -3.55
CA THR A 78 12.10 3.52 -3.24
C THR A 78 12.95 3.98 -2.07
N ASP A 79 13.28 3.08 -1.14
CA ASP A 79 13.97 3.39 0.10
C ASP A 79 15.40 2.81 0.09
N SER A 80 16.36 3.56 0.64
CA SER A 80 17.75 3.12 0.82
C SER A 80 18.08 2.66 2.25
N GLU A 81 17.21 2.95 3.22
CA GLU A 81 17.40 2.67 4.65
C GLU A 81 16.10 2.17 5.29
N GLY A 82 16.22 1.47 6.43
CA GLY A 82 15.09 0.89 7.16
C GLY A 82 14.90 -0.61 6.92
N ARG A 83 13.81 -1.16 7.45
CA ARG A 83 13.45 -2.57 7.32
C ARG A 83 12.71 -2.82 6.00
N MET A 84 13.41 -3.32 4.99
CA MET A 84 12.80 -3.67 3.71
C MET A 84 11.87 -4.88 3.84
N VAL A 85 10.57 -4.63 4.01
CA VAL A 85 9.54 -5.67 4.06
C VAL A 85 9.10 -6.09 2.66
N ILE A 86 9.37 -5.24 1.66
CA ILE A 86 9.26 -5.55 0.25
C ILE A 86 10.63 -5.42 -0.39
N ALA A 87 11.15 -6.51 -0.93
CA ALA A 87 12.48 -6.59 -1.52
C ALA A 87 12.47 -7.56 -2.71
N PRO A 88 13.37 -7.39 -3.70
CA PRO A 88 13.56 -8.39 -4.74
C PRO A 88 13.99 -9.73 -4.13
N LEU A 89 13.60 -10.82 -4.78
CA LEU A 89 14.09 -12.14 -4.43
C LEU A 89 15.63 -12.17 -4.60
N SER A 90 16.32 -12.81 -3.66
CA SER A 90 17.78 -13.00 -3.73
C SER A 90 18.23 -13.85 -4.92
N CYS A 91 17.31 -14.66 -5.45
CA CYS A 91 17.50 -15.45 -6.65
C CYS A 91 16.19 -15.46 -7.44
N SER A 92 16.27 -15.41 -8.77
CA SER A 92 15.13 -15.73 -9.61
C SER A 92 14.73 -17.18 -9.36
N LEU A 93 13.47 -17.41 -8.97
CA LEU A 93 12.83 -18.72 -9.15
C LEU A 93 12.78 -19.00 -10.65
N VAL A 94 13.88 -19.54 -11.19
CA VAL A 94 13.87 -20.19 -12.49
C VAL A 94 13.34 -21.58 -12.21
N GLU A 95 12.07 -21.82 -12.50
CA GLU A 95 11.59 -23.18 -12.69
C GLU A 95 12.30 -23.73 -13.94
N THR A 96 13.38 -24.50 -13.75
CA THR A 96 13.96 -25.33 -14.82
C THR A 96 13.12 -26.58 -15.03
#